data_AF-A0ABD5G911-F1
#
_entry.id   AF-A0ABD5G911-F1
#
_cell.length_a   1.000
_cell.length_b   1.000
_cell.length_c   1.000
_cell.angle_alpha   90.00
_cell.angle_beta   90.00
_cell.angle_gamma   90.00
#
_symmetry.space_group_name_H-M   'P 1'
#
loop_
_entity.id
_entity.type
_entity.pdbx_description
1 polymer ?
#
loop_
_entity_poly.entity_id
_entity_poly.type
_entity_poly.pdbx_seq_one_letter_code
_entity_poly.pdbx_strand_id
1 'polypeptide(L)'
;MICDLYLKQPVHSEYLRFLSVFDKGFSSEARIYGSGYLGVNVERIRLVTFVVELRRNGFEAMNVPVAYRENPNISREEAFCLAKDYAALMGRSVVFEGERVVDDSPLFWAFSMVGGSEERAGGVAYIDKLDGHVWGVTEYDEYMHDYCGLLV
;
A
#
# COMPACT_ATOMS: atom_id res chain seq x y z
N MET A 1 -9.26 -0.98 -14.40
CA MET A 1 -9.00 -1.82 -13.22
C MET A 1 -9.71 -1.16 -12.05
N ILE A 2 -10.48 -1.94 -11.30
CA ILE A 2 -11.28 -1.45 -10.17
C ILE A 2 -10.44 -1.43 -8.91
N CYS A 3 -10.52 -0.32 -8.20
CA CYS A 3 -9.80 -0.04 -6.98
C CYS A 3 -10.72 0.49 -5.89
N ASP A 4 -10.21 0.43 -4.67
CA ASP A 4 -10.70 1.13 -3.50
C ASP A 4 -9.70 2.24 -3.11
N LEU A 5 -10.19 3.19 -2.32
CA LEU A 5 -9.37 4.23 -1.71
C LEU A 5 -9.02 3.81 -0.28
N TYR A 6 -7.73 3.59 -0.03
CA TYR A 6 -7.21 3.25 1.29
C TYR A 6 -6.68 4.51 1.98
N LEU A 7 -7.13 4.76 3.20
CA LEU A 7 -6.71 5.90 4.02
C LEU A 7 -5.77 5.42 5.13
N LYS A 8 -4.56 5.98 5.24
CA LYS A 8 -3.66 5.66 6.35
C LYS A 8 -4.05 6.37 7.66
N GLN A 9 -4.87 7.42 7.55
CA GLN A 9 -5.34 8.22 8.68
C GLN A 9 -6.79 8.66 8.48
N PRO A 10 -7.50 9.08 9.55
CA PRO A 10 -8.85 9.59 9.40
C PRO A 10 -8.94 10.83 8.51
N VAL A 11 -10.00 10.91 7.70
CA VAL A 11 -10.23 12.01 6.74
C VAL A 11 -11.63 12.57 6.89
N HIS A 12 -11.76 13.90 6.87
CA HIS A 12 -13.05 14.58 6.88
C HIS A 12 -13.81 14.38 5.57
N SER A 13 -15.14 14.22 5.66
CA SER A 13 -15.97 13.91 4.48
C SER A 13 -15.99 14.98 3.40
N GLU A 14 -15.62 16.23 3.72
CA GLU A 14 -15.52 17.32 2.75
C GLU A 14 -14.51 17.04 1.63
N TYR A 15 -13.45 16.26 1.91
CA TYR A 15 -12.43 15.84 0.94
C TYR A 15 -12.90 14.65 0.09
N LEU A 16 -13.97 13.96 0.49
CA LEU A 16 -14.49 12.75 -0.16
C LEU A 16 -15.88 12.95 -0.77
N ARG A 17 -16.49 14.13 -0.62
CA ARG A 17 -17.90 14.39 -1.03
C ARG A 17 -18.22 14.01 -2.48
N PHE A 18 -17.26 14.18 -3.39
CA PHE A 18 -17.44 13.91 -4.82
C PHE A 18 -17.25 12.43 -5.18
N LEU A 19 -16.85 11.58 -4.24
CA LEU A 19 -16.70 10.14 -4.47
C LEU A 19 -18.05 9.49 -4.83
N SER A 20 -19.15 10.04 -4.31
CA SER A 20 -20.54 9.68 -4.65
C SER A 20 -20.91 9.86 -6.14
N VAL A 21 -20.13 10.65 -6.89
CA VAL A 21 -20.27 10.79 -8.34
C VAL A 21 -19.82 9.52 -9.06
N PHE A 22 -18.80 8.86 -8.52
CA PHE A 22 -18.15 7.69 -9.12
C PHE A 22 -18.63 6.37 -8.53
N ASP A 23 -19.07 6.37 -7.27
CA ASP A 23 -19.68 5.23 -6.59
C ASP A 23 -21.00 5.65 -5.94
N LYS A 24 -22.12 5.16 -6.49
CA LYS A 24 -23.46 5.49 -5.98
C LYS A 24 -23.76 4.85 -4.62
N GLY A 25 -23.02 3.81 -4.22
CA GLY A 25 -23.13 3.18 -2.91
C GLY A 25 -22.38 3.94 -1.82
N PHE A 26 -21.52 4.89 -2.19
CA PHE A 26 -20.76 5.67 -1.22
C PHE A 26 -21.65 6.67 -0.49
N SER A 27 -21.88 6.43 0.80
CA SER A 27 -22.59 7.37 1.68
C SER A 27 -21.63 8.43 2.19
N SER A 28 -21.94 9.70 1.93
CA SER A 28 -21.23 10.88 2.46
C SER A 28 -21.74 11.35 3.83
N GLU A 29 -22.53 10.54 4.52
CA GLU A 29 -23.22 10.94 5.77
C GLU A 29 -22.27 10.99 6.98
N ALA A 30 -21.20 10.20 6.95
CA ALA A 30 -20.17 10.27 7.99
C ALA A 30 -19.46 11.63 7.94
N ARG A 31 -19.16 12.21 9.10
CA ARG A 31 -18.34 13.44 9.19
C ARG A 31 -16.85 13.17 9.02
N ILE A 32 -16.42 11.98 9.44
CA ILE A 32 -15.03 11.52 9.42
C ILE A 32 -15.04 10.05 9.01
N TYR A 33 -14.18 9.68 8.07
CA TYR A 33 -13.89 8.29 7.72
C TYR A 33 -12.62 7.86 8.44
N GLY A 34 -12.62 6.66 9.01
CA GLY A 34 -11.45 6.09 9.67
C GLY A 34 -10.36 5.69 8.68
N SER A 35 -9.22 5.23 9.22
CA SER A 35 -8.19 4.57 8.41
C SER A 35 -8.67 3.22 7.90
N GLY A 36 -8.10 2.77 6.79
CA GLY A 36 -8.44 1.54 6.10
C GLY A 36 -9.10 1.76 4.74
N TYR A 37 -9.71 0.70 4.23
CA TYR A 37 -10.47 0.71 2.98
C TYR A 37 -11.78 1.48 3.14
N LEU A 38 -12.08 2.39 2.21
CA LEU A 38 -13.36 3.11 2.17
C LEU A 38 -14.54 2.25 1.71
N GLY A 39 -14.27 1.12 1.05
CA GLY A 39 -15.30 0.20 0.57
C GLY A 39 -15.87 0.61 -0.78
N VAL A 40 -15.17 1.44 -1.57
CA VAL A 40 -15.65 1.85 -2.90
C VAL A 40 -15.16 0.92 -4.00
N ASN A 41 -15.86 0.95 -5.13
CA ASN A 41 -15.53 0.18 -6.33
C ASN A 41 -15.45 1.10 -7.54
N VAL A 42 -14.29 1.75 -7.72
CA VAL A 42 -14.12 2.81 -8.71
C VAL A 42 -12.91 2.51 -9.62
N GLU A 43 -13.02 2.85 -10.90
CA GLU A 43 -11.88 2.76 -11.83
C GLU A 43 -10.67 3.55 -11.31
N ARG A 44 -9.48 2.93 -11.32
CA ARG A 44 -8.20 3.52 -10.83
C ARG A 44 -8.02 4.98 -11.26
N ILE A 45 -8.23 5.26 -12.55
CA ILE A 45 -7.99 6.59 -13.14
C ILE A 45 -8.91 7.68 -12.57
N ARG A 46 -10.06 7.31 -11.99
CA ARG A 46 -10.97 8.24 -11.31
C ARG A 46 -10.60 8.41 -9.84
N LEU A 47 -10.03 7.38 -9.19
CA LEU A 47 -9.58 7.47 -7.80
C LEU A 47 -8.25 8.22 -7.65
N VAL A 48 -7.37 8.18 -8.65
CA VAL A 48 -6.06 8.84 -8.57
C VAL A 48 -6.19 10.34 -8.28
N THR A 49 -7.26 11.00 -8.76
CA THR A 49 -7.51 12.43 -8.49
C THR A 49 -7.79 12.68 -7.01
N PHE A 50 -8.50 11.76 -6.33
CA PHE A 50 -8.73 11.86 -4.88
C PHE A 50 -7.43 11.60 -4.11
N VAL A 51 -6.63 10.63 -4.53
CA VAL A 51 -5.34 10.33 -3.90
C VAL A 51 -4.41 11.54 -3.96
N VAL A 52 -4.28 12.16 -5.14
CA VAL A 52 -3.47 13.36 -5.33
C VAL A 52 -4.01 14.52 -4.49
N GLU A 53 -5.32 14.78 -4.54
CA GLU A 53 -5.91 15.88 -3.77
C GLU A 53 -5.75 15.68 -2.25
N LEU A 54 -5.99 14.47 -1.74
CA LEU A 54 -5.79 14.14 -0.33
C LEU A 54 -4.35 14.38 0.10
N ARG A 55 -3.38 13.91 -0.69
CA ARG A 55 -1.95 14.10 -0.41
C ARG A 55 -1.54 15.57 -0.43
N ARG A 56 -2.06 16.37 -1.38
CA ARG A 56 -1.85 17.84 -1.41
C ARG A 56 -2.38 18.53 -0.16
N ASN A 57 -3.39 17.96 0.48
CA ASN A 57 -3.97 18.44 1.74
C ASN A 57 -3.35 17.74 2.98
N GLY A 58 -2.24 17.01 2.82
CA GLY A 58 -1.50 16.40 3.94
C GLY A 58 -2.05 15.05 4.41
N PHE A 59 -2.95 14.42 3.64
CA PHE A 59 -3.49 13.11 3.95
C PHE A 59 -2.78 12.00 3.18
N GLU A 60 -2.32 10.98 3.90
CA GLU A 60 -1.80 9.76 3.28
C GLU A 60 -2.96 8.86 2.81
N ALA A 61 -3.07 8.72 1.49
CA ALA A 61 -4.03 7.85 0.83
C ALA A 61 -3.39 7.06 -0.30
N MET A 62 -3.95 5.89 -0.61
CA MET A 62 -3.46 4.99 -1.65
C MET A 62 -4.62 4.50 -2.51
N ASN A 63 -4.35 4.39 -3.81
CA ASN A 63 -5.22 3.69 -4.73
C ASN A 63 -4.85 2.20 -4.65
N VAL A 64 -5.80 1.33 -4.32
CA VAL A 64 -5.51 -0.08 -4.06
C VAL A 64 -6.49 -0.95 -4.86
N PRO A 65 -6.02 -1.88 -5.72
CA PRO A 65 -6.90 -2.83 -6.38
C PRO A 65 -7.80 -3.55 -5.38
N VAL A 66 -9.09 -3.69 -5.71
CA VAL A 66 -10.08 -4.30 -4.79
C VAL A 66 -9.71 -5.73 -4.39
N ALA A 67 -8.88 -6.41 -5.19
CA ALA A 67 -8.32 -7.70 -4.86
C ALA A 67 -7.65 -7.73 -3.48
N TYR A 68 -6.90 -6.69 -3.08
CA TYR A 68 -6.21 -6.62 -1.77
C TYR A 68 -7.16 -6.43 -0.57
N ARG A 69 -8.41 -6.02 -0.84
CA ARG A 69 -9.48 -5.93 0.15
C ARG A 69 -10.27 -7.23 0.25
N GLU A 70 -10.51 -7.88 -0.89
CA GLU A 70 -11.46 -9.00 -1.02
C GLU A 70 -10.84 -10.37 -0.78
N ASN A 71 -9.53 -10.51 -0.98
CA ASN A 71 -8.83 -11.78 -0.80
C ASN A 71 -8.14 -11.82 0.55
N PRO A 72 -8.03 -13.01 1.16
CA PRO A 72 -7.15 -13.20 2.31
C PRO A 72 -5.72 -12.93 1.85
N ASN A 73 -5.13 -11.87 2.38
CA ASN A 73 -3.72 -11.58 2.15
C ASN A 73 -2.86 -12.69 2.76
N ILE A 74 -1.71 -12.96 2.16
CA ILE A 74 -0.72 -13.82 2.79
C ILE A 74 -0.34 -13.26 4.16
N SER A 75 -0.12 -14.17 5.12
CA SER A 75 0.27 -13.79 6.47
C SER A 75 1.64 -13.13 6.49
N ARG A 76 1.90 -12.34 7.54
CA ARG A 76 3.21 -11.72 7.73
C ARG A 76 4.31 -12.78 7.92
N GLU A 77 3.96 -13.91 8.52
CA GLU A 77 4.84 -15.06 8.74
C GLU A 77 5.21 -15.73 7.41
N GLU A 78 4.24 -15.97 6.53
CA GLU A 78 4.50 -16.49 5.17
C GLU A 78 5.37 -15.52 4.38
N ALA A 79 5.03 -14.22 4.41
CA ALA A 79 5.81 -13.19 3.75
C ALA A 79 7.24 -13.08 4.27
N PHE A 80 7.44 -13.28 5.58
CA PHE A 80 8.77 -13.30 6.17
C PHE A 80 9.63 -14.46 5.67
N CYS A 81 9.04 -15.66 5.51
CA CYS A 81 9.74 -16.80 4.92
C CYS A 81 10.23 -16.47 3.50
N LEU A 82 9.36 -15.85 2.69
CA LEU A 82 9.70 -15.42 1.32
C LEU A 82 10.81 -14.35 1.31
N ALA A 83 10.72 -13.36 2.20
CA ALA A 83 11.74 -12.34 2.36
C ALA A 83 13.10 -12.92 2.79
N LYS A 84 13.09 -13.96 3.64
CA LYS A 84 14.30 -14.64 4.09
C LYS A 84 14.99 -15.40 2.94
N ASP A 85 14.21 -16.11 2.14
CA ASP A 85 14.73 -16.82 0.98
C ASP A 85 15.31 -15.83 -0.04
N TYR A 86 14.60 -14.74 -0.31
CA TYR A 86 15.08 -13.65 -1.18
C TYR A 86 16.37 -12.99 -0.67
N ALA A 87 16.44 -12.67 0.62
CA ALA A 87 17.64 -12.06 1.22
C ALA A 87 18.84 -13.02 1.15
N ALA A 88 18.63 -14.32 1.40
CA ALA A 88 19.70 -15.31 1.33
C ALA A 88 20.30 -15.43 -0.07
N LEU A 89 19.48 -15.33 -1.13
CA LEU A 89 19.97 -15.30 -2.53
C LEU A 89 20.90 -14.11 -2.80
N MET A 90 20.74 -13.01 -2.05
CA MET A 90 21.59 -11.83 -2.14
C MET A 90 22.75 -11.81 -1.14
N GLY A 91 22.99 -12.91 -0.41
CA GLY A 91 24.00 -12.96 0.65
C GLY A 91 23.69 -12.06 1.85
N ARG A 92 22.40 -11.76 2.07
CA ARG A 92 21.87 -10.91 3.13
C ARG A 92 21.00 -11.73 4.09
N SER A 93 20.55 -11.11 5.17
CA SER A 93 19.56 -11.67 6.08
C SER A 93 18.47 -10.66 6.39
N VAL A 94 17.33 -11.15 6.88
CA VAL A 94 16.23 -10.35 7.43
C VAL A 94 15.97 -10.80 8.85
N VAL A 95 15.55 -9.86 9.70
CA VAL A 95 15.16 -10.14 11.09
C VAL A 95 13.66 -10.00 11.21
N PHE A 96 13.01 -10.97 11.84
CA PHE A 96 11.58 -10.87 12.14
C PHE A 96 11.40 -9.93 13.33
N GLU A 97 11.22 -8.64 13.07
CA GLU A 97 10.86 -7.69 14.11
C GLU A 97 9.38 -7.87 14.45
N GLY A 98 9.13 -8.66 15.50
CA GLY A 98 7.79 -9.14 15.88
C GLY A 98 6.73 -8.06 16.07
N GLU A 99 7.10 -6.82 16.44
CA GLU A 99 6.12 -5.77 16.79
C GLU A 99 6.24 -4.45 16.01
N ARG A 100 7.38 -4.15 15.39
CA ARG A 100 7.53 -2.94 14.57
C ARG A 100 7.24 -3.25 13.10
N VAL A 101 6.00 -2.99 12.70
CA VAL A 101 5.67 -2.87 11.27
C VAL A 101 6.24 -1.52 10.82
N VAL A 102 7.32 -1.54 10.04
CA VAL A 102 8.00 -0.32 9.55
C VAL A 102 7.11 0.46 8.58
N ASP A 103 6.19 -0.21 7.88
CA ASP A 103 5.21 0.41 6.99
C ASP A 103 3.94 -0.46 6.90
N ASP A 104 2.78 0.10 7.29
CA ASP A 104 1.47 -0.54 7.15
C ASP A 104 0.90 -0.25 5.76
N SER A 105 1.58 -0.76 4.73
CA SER A 105 1.11 -0.68 3.35
C SER A 105 -0.04 -1.68 3.15
N PRO A 106 -1.14 -1.30 2.49
CA PRO A 106 -2.20 -2.24 2.12
C PRO A 106 -1.75 -3.26 1.03
N LEU A 107 -0.59 -3.04 0.40
CA LEU A 107 -0.15 -3.77 -0.79
C LEU A 107 0.95 -4.80 -0.51
N PHE A 108 1.83 -4.51 0.43
CA PHE A 108 3.01 -5.34 0.67
C PHE A 108 3.38 -5.40 2.15
N TRP A 109 4.11 -6.44 2.49
CA TRP A 109 4.89 -6.53 3.72
C TRP A 109 6.31 -6.03 3.45
N ALA A 110 6.83 -5.15 4.31
CA ALA A 110 8.18 -4.62 4.18
C ALA A 110 9.10 -5.20 5.27
N PHE A 111 10.26 -5.73 4.86
CA PHE A 111 11.26 -6.30 5.75
C PHE A 111 12.64 -5.70 5.49
N SER A 112 13.26 -5.12 6.52
CA SER A 112 14.62 -4.59 6.44
C SER A 112 15.63 -5.73 6.28
N MET A 113 16.49 -5.63 5.26
CA MET A 113 17.60 -6.54 5.03
C MET A 113 18.89 -5.98 5.64
N VAL A 114 19.64 -6.86 6.29
CA VAL A 114 20.92 -6.57 6.95
C VAL A 114 22.04 -7.45 6.39
N GLY A 115 23.29 -6.97 6.44
CA GLY A 115 24.47 -7.71 5.98
C GLY A 115 24.92 -7.39 4.55
N GLY A 116 26.17 -7.76 4.24
CA GLY A 116 26.89 -7.46 2.99
C GLY A 116 28.33 -7.00 3.27
N SER A 117 29.28 -7.34 2.39
CA SER A 117 30.71 -7.02 2.58
C SER A 117 31.11 -5.60 2.19
N GLU A 118 30.17 -4.77 1.71
CA GLU A 118 30.43 -3.39 1.32
C GLU A 118 29.32 -2.47 1.85
N GLU A 119 29.67 -1.21 2.06
CA GLU A 119 28.89 -0.06 2.55
C GLU A 119 27.62 0.27 1.73
N ARG A 120 26.93 -0.71 1.16
CA ARG A 120 25.64 -0.53 0.51
C ARG A 120 24.56 -0.57 1.57
N ALA A 121 24.02 0.61 1.87
CA ALA A 121 22.87 0.84 2.74
C ALA A 121 21.83 -0.29 2.68
N GLY A 122 21.33 -0.69 3.85
CA GLY A 122 20.34 -1.76 4.00
C GLY A 122 19.17 -1.59 3.03
N GLY A 123 18.87 -2.64 2.28
CA GLY A 123 17.73 -2.68 1.38
C GLY A 123 16.47 -3.11 2.12
N VAL A 124 15.30 -2.89 1.53
CA VAL A 124 14.02 -3.41 2.02
C VAL A 124 13.52 -4.46 1.04
N ALA A 125 13.08 -5.61 1.56
CA ALA A 125 12.34 -6.60 0.79
C ALA A 125 10.85 -6.29 0.93
N TYR A 126 10.19 -6.04 -0.20
CA TYR A 126 8.76 -5.82 -0.30
C TYR A 126 8.10 -7.09 -0.83
N ILE A 127 7.20 -7.67 -0.06
CA ILE A 127 6.52 -8.92 -0.40
C ILE A 127 5.03 -8.64 -0.63
N ASP A 128 4.54 -8.92 -1.82
CA ASP A 128 3.14 -8.66 -2.19
C ASP A 128 2.16 -9.38 -1.26
N LYS A 129 1.14 -8.66 -0.79
CA LYS A 129 0.12 -9.20 0.12
C LYS A 129 -0.85 -10.17 -0.55
N LEU A 130 -1.04 -10.13 -1.87
CA LEU A 130 -1.93 -11.03 -2.59
C LEU A 130 -1.32 -12.39 -2.87
N ASP A 131 -0.08 -12.43 -3.36
CA ASP A 131 0.51 -13.67 -3.90
C ASP A 131 1.94 -13.95 -3.41
N GLY A 132 2.54 -13.05 -2.63
CA GLY A 132 3.88 -13.21 -2.09
C GLY A 132 5.03 -12.98 -3.06
N HIS A 133 4.80 -12.47 -4.27
CA HIS A 133 5.92 -12.11 -5.13
C HIS A 133 6.75 -10.98 -4.50
N VAL A 134 8.06 -10.99 -4.75
CA VAL A 134 8.95 -9.94 -4.26
C VAL A 134 8.90 -8.77 -5.25
N TRP A 135 8.52 -7.59 -4.78
CA TRP A 135 8.50 -6.41 -5.64
C TRP A 135 9.92 -5.98 -5.98
N GLY A 136 10.16 -5.74 -7.27
CA GLY A 136 11.36 -5.04 -7.73
C GLY A 136 11.29 -3.54 -7.39
N VAL A 137 12.44 -2.86 -7.40
CA VAL A 137 12.49 -1.39 -7.24
C VAL A 137 11.64 -0.69 -8.30
N THR A 138 11.74 -1.14 -9.56
CA THR A 138 10.94 -0.59 -10.66
C THR A 138 9.45 -0.80 -10.45
N GLU A 139 9.03 -1.97 -9.99
CA GLU A 139 7.61 -2.27 -9.72
C GLU A 139 7.05 -1.41 -8.58
N TYR A 140 7.84 -1.26 -7.51
CA TYR A 140 7.51 -0.35 -6.42
C TYR A 140 7.33 1.09 -6.92
N ASP A 141 8.31 1.60 -7.68
CA ASP A 141 8.28 2.95 -8.21
C ASP A 141 7.10 3.14 -9.19
N GLU A 142 6.90 2.23 -10.13
CA GLU A 142 5.78 2.25 -11.08
C GLU A 142 4.44 2.28 -10.35
N TYR A 143 4.25 1.43 -9.34
CA TYR A 143 3.02 1.45 -8.55
C TYR A 143 2.84 2.80 -7.85
N MET A 144 3.88 3.24 -7.15
CA MET A 144 3.87 4.50 -6.40
C MET A 144 3.59 5.71 -7.29
N HIS A 145 4.14 5.73 -8.50
CA HIS A 145 3.92 6.77 -9.49
C HIS A 145 2.55 6.67 -10.16
N ASP A 146 2.23 5.55 -10.79
CA ASP A 146 1.05 5.43 -11.64
C ASP A 146 -0.23 5.29 -10.85
N TYR A 147 -0.19 4.60 -9.71
CA TYR A 147 -1.38 4.29 -8.93
C TYR A 147 -1.60 5.32 -7.83
N CYS A 148 -0.52 5.81 -7.21
CA CYS A 148 -0.60 6.75 -6.08
C CYS A 148 -0.21 8.20 -6.42
N GLY A 149 0.16 8.51 -7.67
CA GLY A 149 0.34 9.89 -8.14
C GLY A 149 1.50 10.63 -7.47
N LEU A 150 2.55 9.92 -7.05
CA LEU A 150 3.63 10.47 -6.21
C LEU A 150 4.50 11.59 -6.83
N LEU A 151 4.28 12.00 -8.09
CA LEU A 151 5.07 13.04 -8.78
C LEU A 151 4.23 14.08 -9.55
N VAL A 152 2.98 14.32 -9.18
CA VAL A 152 2.19 15.44 -9.75
C VAL A 152 2.26 16.68 -8.88
#